data_AF-A0A0J6SQZ8-F1
#
_entry.id   AF-A0A0J6SQZ8-F1
#
_cell.length_a   1.000
_cell.length_b   1.000
_cell.length_c   1.000
_cell.angle_alpha   90.00
_cell.angle_beta   90.00
_cell.angle_gamma   90.00
#
_symmetry.space_group_name_H-M   'P 1'
#
loop_
_entity.id
_entity.type
_entity.pdbx_description
1 polymer ?
#
loop_
_entity_poly.entity_id
_entity_poly.type
_entity_poly.pdbx_seq_one_letter_code
_entity_poly.pdbx_strand_id
1 'polypeptide(L)'
;EARDLALRFAGGPAPEAVPLNPRASLIIAQGAGGRLEDGTVLVTAPNPSMLKASVSCLVDPVVWTNLVGQAAFLDASDGSLSVVQPKRVGLIETQARSLGNLRLVSAAWLSLNPAAYVAMTLVMALCLGLATTSLVRQLGRRNS
;
A
#
# COMPACT_ATOMS: atom_id res chain seq x y z
N GLU A 1 -4.15 18.81 -27.54
CA GLU A 1 -5.51 19.16 -27.05
C GLU A 1 -6.33 17.97 -26.54
N ALA A 2 -6.85 17.05 -27.36
CA ALA A 2 -7.70 15.97 -26.84
C ALA A 2 -6.99 14.99 -25.86
N ARG A 3 -5.69 14.73 -26.07
CA ARG A 3 -4.86 13.91 -25.15
C ARG A 3 -4.55 14.64 -23.84
N ASP A 4 -4.39 15.96 -23.87
CA ASP A 4 -4.14 16.78 -22.67
C ASP A 4 -5.37 16.88 -21.78
N LEU A 5 -6.56 16.94 -22.39
CA LEU A 5 -7.83 16.92 -21.65
C LEU A 5 -8.05 15.55 -21.01
N ALA A 6 -7.78 14.45 -21.73
CA ALA A 6 -7.86 13.10 -21.18
C ALA A 6 -6.90 12.88 -19.99
N LEU A 7 -5.69 13.43 -20.04
CA LEU A 7 -4.73 13.39 -18.91
C LEU A 7 -5.19 14.23 -17.71
N ARG A 8 -5.91 15.34 -17.94
CA ARG A 8 -6.50 16.16 -16.86
C ARG A 8 -7.74 15.52 -16.24
N PHE A 9 -8.54 14.79 -17.01
CA PHE A 9 -9.70 14.04 -16.50
C PHE A 9 -9.32 12.69 -15.87
N ALA A 10 -8.22 12.07 -16.31
CA ALA A 10 -7.63 10.88 -15.70
C ALA A 10 -6.68 11.21 -14.52
N GLY A 11 -6.30 12.48 -14.39
CA GLY A 11 -5.49 13.00 -13.31
C GLY A 11 -6.27 12.87 -12.00
N GLY A 12 -6.03 11.77 -11.29
CA GLY A 12 -6.32 11.68 -9.87
C GLY A 12 -5.77 12.90 -9.12
N PRO A 13 -6.21 13.13 -7.87
CA PRO A 13 -5.81 14.30 -7.08
C PRO A 13 -4.31 14.53 -7.20
N ALA A 14 -3.92 15.78 -7.51
CA ALA A 14 -2.53 16.15 -7.71
C ALA A 14 -1.69 15.53 -6.59
N PRO A 15 -0.64 14.74 -6.93
CA PRO A 15 0.14 14.06 -5.92
C PRO A 15 0.66 15.11 -4.95
N GLU A 16 0.33 14.93 -3.67
CA GLU A 16 0.78 15.84 -2.64
C GLU A 16 2.29 15.90 -2.64
N ALA A 17 2.85 17.10 -2.51
CA ALA A 17 4.29 17.31 -2.63
C ALA A 17 5.02 16.42 -1.61
N VAL A 18 5.84 15.51 -2.12
CA VAL A 18 6.71 14.66 -1.30
C VAL A 18 7.82 15.58 -0.75
N PRO A 19 8.02 15.65 0.58
CA PRO A 19 9.06 16.48 1.15
C PRO A 19 10.43 15.97 0.68
N LEU A 20 11.18 16.82 -0.02
CA LEU A 20 12.52 16.49 -0.51
C LEU A 20 13.54 16.64 0.62
N ASN A 21 14.37 15.63 0.83
CA ASN A 21 15.53 15.75 1.71
C ASN A 21 16.65 16.51 0.96
N PRO A 22 17.10 17.69 1.42
CA PRO A 22 18.14 18.47 0.74
C PRO A 22 19.51 17.79 0.74
N ARG A 23 19.73 16.77 1.59
CA ARG A 23 20.95 15.96 1.62
C ARG A 23 20.87 14.70 0.75
N ALA A 24 19.75 14.45 0.07
CA ALA A 24 19.60 13.26 -0.75
C ALA A 24 20.60 13.27 -1.92
N SER A 25 21.48 12.28 -1.95
CA SER A 25 22.39 12.02 -3.07
C SER A 25 21.72 11.21 -4.17
N LEU A 26 20.64 10.48 -3.84
CA LEU A 26 19.83 9.70 -4.76
C LEU A 26 18.35 9.71 -4.33
N ILE A 27 17.48 9.86 -5.32
CA ILE A 27 16.02 9.82 -5.17
C ILE A 27 15.49 8.65 -5.98
N ILE A 28 14.67 7.83 -5.34
CA ILE A 28 13.94 6.73 -5.97
C ILE A 28 12.46 6.95 -5.68
N ALA A 29 11.63 6.98 -6.71
CA ALA A 29 10.20 7.14 -6.54
C ALA A 29 9.45 6.21 -7.49
N GLN A 30 8.33 5.65 -7.03
CA GLN A 30 7.48 4.81 -7.84
C GLN A 30 6.10 5.45 -8.02
N GLY A 31 5.73 5.66 -9.28
CA GLY A 31 4.35 5.90 -9.69
C GLY A 31 3.64 4.57 -9.83
N ALA A 32 2.63 4.33 -8.99
CA ALA A 32 1.82 3.12 -9.08
C ALA A 32 0.80 3.24 -10.24
N GLY A 33 0.76 2.23 -11.10
CA GLY A 33 -0.31 2.03 -12.08
C GLY A 33 -1.40 1.09 -11.56
N GLY A 34 -2.46 0.89 -12.35
CA GLY A 34 -3.57 -0.02 -11.99
C GLY A 34 -3.20 -1.51 -12.06
N ARG A 35 -2.15 -1.85 -12.82
CA ARG A 35 -1.58 -3.20 -12.95
C ARG A 35 -0.11 -3.16 -12.57
N LEU A 36 0.46 -4.34 -12.30
CA LEU A 36 1.88 -4.48 -11.97
C LEU A 36 2.80 -3.90 -13.05
N GLU A 37 2.42 -4.04 -14.32
CA GLU A 37 3.23 -3.64 -15.47
C GLU A 37 3.09 -2.16 -15.85
N ASP A 38 2.12 -1.46 -15.25
CA ASP A 38 1.85 -0.05 -15.51
C ASP A 38 2.64 0.88 -14.58
N GLY A 39 3.49 0.31 -13.70
CA GLY A 39 4.31 1.06 -12.76
C GLY A 39 5.46 1.79 -13.44
N THR A 40 5.68 3.05 -13.07
CA THR A 40 6.86 3.81 -13.50
C THR A 40 7.78 4.05 -12.31
N VAL A 41 9.05 3.71 -12.44
CA VAL A 41 10.07 3.99 -11.42
C VAL A 41 10.98 5.10 -11.92
N LEU A 42 11.10 6.17 -11.12
CA LEU A 42 12.04 7.24 -11.30
C LEU A 42 13.24 7.01 -10.39
N VAL A 43 14.44 7.00 -10.97
CA VAL A 43 15.71 6.99 -10.22
C VAL A 43 16.52 8.18 -10.72
N THR A 44 16.86 9.10 -9.83
CA THR A 44 17.57 10.33 -10.21
C THR A 44 18.53 10.80 -9.13
N ALA A 45 19.56 11.53 -9.55
CA ALA A 45 20.56 12.14 -8.68
C ALA A 45 20.97 13.51 -9.27
N PRO A 46 21.57 14.40 -8.47
CA PRO A 46 21.98 15.73 -8.93
C PRO A 46 23.00 15.74 -10.09
N ASN A 47 23.81 14.69 -10.25
CA ASN A 47 24.76 14.54 -11.34
C ASN A 47 25.12 13.06 -11.61
N PRO A 48 25.72 12.73 -12.77
CA PRO A 48 26.00 11.35 -13.14
C PRO A 48 27.00 10.61 -12.24
N SER A 49 27.99 11.31 -11.66
CA SER A 49 28.96 10.68 -10.76
C SER A 49 28.32 10.29 -9.43
N MET A 50 27.48 11.14 -8.87
CA MET A 50 26.69 10.82 -7.67
C MET A 50 25.64 9.75 -7.93
N LEU A 51 25.04 9.71 -9.13
CA LEU A 51 24.13 8.62 -9.51
C LEU A 51 24.85 7.27 -9.43
N LYS A 52 26.01 7.16 -10.07
CA LYS A 52 26.80 5.91 -10.09
C LYS A 52 27.24 5.49 -8.68
N ALA A 53 27.76 6.42 -7.89
CA ALA A 53 28.21 6.15 -6.52
C ALA A 53 27.05 5.72 -5.60
N SER A 54 25.93 6.44 -5.66
CA SER A 54 24.77 6.17 -4.82
C SER A 54 24.06 4.88 -5.21
N VAL A 55 24.00 4.53 -6.51
CA VAL A 55 23.47 3.23 -6.96
C VAL A 55 24.35 2.08 -6.46
N SER A 56 25.68 2.25 -6.43
CA SER A 56 26.58 1.24 -5.86
C SER A 56 26.37 1.03 -4.36
N CYS A 57 26.03 2.10 -3.62
CA CYS A 57 25.66 2.01 -2.21
C CYS A 57 24.27 1.39 -2.03
N LEU A 58 23.31 1.74 -2.88
CA LEU A 58 21.95 1.25 -2.82
C LEU A 58 21.85 -0.27 -2.96
N VAL A 59 22.63 -0.88 -3.86
CA VAL A 59 22.59 -2.34 -4.09
C VAL A 59 23.18 -3.16 -2.94
N ASP A 60 23.76 -2.51 -1.92
CA ASP A 60 24.17 -3.18 -0.68
C ASP A 60 22.92 -3.77 0.02
N PRO A 61 22.92 -5.07 0.39
CA PRO A 61 21.84 -5.72 1.13
C PRO A 61 21.33 -4.97 2.36
N VAL A 62 22.22 -4.27 3.06
CA VAL A 62 21.87 -3.46 4.23
C VAL A 62 21.00 -2.26 3.84
N VAL A 63 21.18 -1.72 2.63
CA VAL A 63 20.48 -0.52 2.16
C VAL A 63 19.21 -0.88 1.38
N TRP A 64 19.26 -1.76 0.36
CA TRP A 64 18.09 -2.00 -0.49
C TRP A 64 16.94 -2.72 0.23
N THR A 65 17.21 -3.50 1.28
CA THR A 65 16.16 -4.16 2.07
C THR A 65 15.29 -3.18 2.84
N ASN A 66 15.78 -1.95 3.07
CA ASN A 66 15.04 -0.85 3.67
C ASN A 66 14.28 0.01 2.65
N LEU A 67 14.41 -0.28 1.35
CA LEU A 67 13.72 0.46 0.29
C LEU A 67 12.24 0.11 0.24
N VAL A 68 11.43 0.90 0.94
CA VAL A 68 9.98 0.70 1.06
C VAL A 68 9.21 2.00 0.80
N GLY A 69 7.91 1.87 0.51
CA GLY A 69 7.01 3.02 0.36
C GLY A 69 6.89 3.54 -1.07
N GLN A 70 6.47 4.79 -1.20
CA GLN A 70 6.23 5.47 -2.47
C GLN A 70 7.49 6.16 -3.03
N ALA A 71 8.31 6.70 -2.13
CA ALA A 71 9.58 7.33 -2.47
C ALA A 71 10.61 7.08 -1.39
N ALA A 72 11.88 6.98 -1.78
CA ALA A 72 13.02 6.81 -0.91
C ALA A 72 14.13 7.80 -1.30
N PHE A 73 14.78 8.36 -0.29
CA PHE A 73 15.84 9.35 -0.40
C PHE A 73 17.07 8.79 0.31
N LEU A 74 18.13 8.52 -0.44
CA LEU A 74 19.40 8.02 0.08
C LEU A 74 20.36 9.19 0.28
N ASP A 75 20.99 9.28 1.44
CA ASP A 75 22.16 10.11 1.70
C ASP A 75 23.42 9.23 1.65
N ALA A 76 24.20 9.35 0.58
CA ALA A 76 25.44 8.58 0.42
C ALA A 76 26.55 8.98 1.40
N SER A 77 26.40 10.07 2.16
CA SER A 77 27.40 10.52 3.14
C SER A 77 27.43 9.62 4.37
N ASP A 78 26.27 9.13 4.80
CA ASP A 78 26.09 8.28 5.98
C ASP A 78 25.35 6.95 5.70
N GLY A 79 24.89 6.74 4.46
CA GLY A 79 24.13 5.56 4.05
C GLY A 79 22.70 5.54 4.56
N SER A 80 22.18 6.66 5.08
CA SER A 80 20.83 6.73 5.61
C SER A 80 19.77 6.77 4.50
N LEU A 81 18.66 6.10 4.74
CA LEU A 81 17.52 6.03 3.82
C LEU A 81 16.28 6.64 4.49
N SER A 82 15.77 7.73 3.92
CA SER A 82 14.49 8.33 4.32
C SER A 82 13.39 7.90 3.36
N VAL A 83 12.34 7.27 3.88
CA VAL A 83 11.22 6.75 3.08
C VAL A 83 9.96 7.55 3.29
N VAL A 84 9.15 7.68 2.25
CA VAL A 84 7.83 8.31 2.28
C VAL A 84 6.78 7.26 1.98
N GLN A 85 5.88 7.05 2.94
CA GLN A 85 4.82 6.06 2.82
C GLN A 85 3.66 6.57 1.94
N PRO A 86 3.05 5.70 1.14
CA PRO A 86 1.87 6.07 0.35
C PRO A 86 0.66 6.34 1.26
N LYS A 87 -0.15 7.35 0.92
CA LYS A 87 -1.41 7.63 1.63
C LYS A 87 -2.45 6.54 1.44
N ARG A 88 -2.41 5.84 0.30
CA ARG A 88 -3.32 4.75 -0.04
C ARG A 88 -2.52 3.60 -0.61
N VAL A 89 -2.70 2.43 -0.02
CA VAL A 89 -2.18 1.15 -0.52
C VAL A 89 -3.34 0.38 -1.12
N GLY A 90 -3.11 -0.21 -2.29
CA GLY A 90 -4.06 -1.05 -3.00
C GLY A 90 -3.48 -2.44 -3.23
N LEU A 91 -4.36 -3.41 -3.49
CA LEU A 91 -3.95 -4.74 -3.89
C LEU A 91 -3.72 -4.76 -5.40
N ILE A 92 -2.57 -5.29 -5.82
CA ILE A 92 -2.26 -5.55 -7.23
C ILE A 92 -2.55 -7.01 -7.51
N GLU A 93 -3.34 -7.28 -8.55
CA GLU A 93 -3.65 -8.64 -8.96
C GLU A 93 -2.44 -9.29 -9.64
N THR A 94 -1.83 -10.28 -8.97
CA THR A 94 -0.71 -11.07 -9.52
C THR A 94 -1.15 -12.38 -10.17
N GLN A 95 -2.38 -12.84 -9.88
CA GLN A 95 -2.97 -14.06 -10.43
C GLN A 95 -4.45 -13.83 -10.77
N ALA A 96 -4.98 -14.63 -11.70
CA ALA A 96 -6.39 -14.57 -12.06
C ALA A 96 -7.29 -14.89 -10.85
N ARG A 97 -8.42 -14.19 -10.74
CA ARG A 97 -9.39 -14.40 -9.65
C ARG A 97 -9.95 -15.82 -9.71
N SER A 98 -9.69 -16.60 -8.67
CA SER A 98 -10.24 -17.96 -8.49
C SER A 98 -10.85 -18.10 -7.10
N LEU A 99 -11.79 -19.04 -6.94
CA LEU A 99 -12.45 -19.30 -5.65
C LEU A 99 -11.44 -19.75 -4.57
N GLY A 100 -10.34 -20.41 -4.96
CA GLY A 100 -9.27 -20.81 -4.05
C GLY A 100 -8.47 -19.64 -3.48
N ASN A 101 -8.34 -18.54 -4.23
CA ASN A 101 -7.58 -17.36 -3.82
C ASN A 101 -8.43 -16.31 -3.08
N LEU A 102 -9.76 -16.49 -3.03
CA LEU A 102 -10.68 -15.53 -2.41
C LEU A 102 -10.33 -15.27 -0.93
N ARG A 103 -9.91 -16.31 -0.20
CA ARG A 103 -9.48 -16.19 1.20
C ARG A 103 -8.26 -15.29 1.38
N LEU A 104 -7.28 -15.41 0.48
CA LEU A 104 -6.04 -14.61 0.52
C LEU A 104 -6.34 -13.16 0.17
N VAL A 105 -7.18 -12.92 -0.85
CA VAL A 105 -7.59 -11.58 -1.25
C VAL A 105 -8.41 -10.90 -0.14
N SER A 106 -9.36 -11.61 0.48
CA SER A 106 -10.16 -11.05 1.57
C SER A 106 -9.33 -10.79 2.82
N ALA A 107 -8.42 -11.70 3.18
CA ALA A 107 -7.49 -11.50 4.30
C ALA A 107 -6.58 -10.29 4.06
N ALA A 108 -6.02 -10.15 2.86
CA ALA A 108 -5.18 -9.00 2.51
C ALA A 108 -6.01 -7.70 2.58
N TRP A 109 -7.21 -7.68 2.01
CA TRP A 109 -8.07 -6.49 2.04
C TRP A 109 -8.48 -6.08 3.46
N LEU A 110 -8.86 -7.05 4.31
CA LEU A 110 -9.21 -6.78 5.72
C LEU A 110 -8.01 -6.27 6.52
N SER A 111 -6.80 -6.75 6.23
CA SER A 111 -5.56 -6.24 6.83
C SER A 111 -5.29 -4.77 6.48
N LEU A 112 -5.59 -4.37 5.23
CA LEU A 112 -5.49 -2.96 4.82
C LEU A 112 -6.60 -2.08 5.42
N ASN A 113 -7.71 -2.66 5.88
CA ASN A 113 -8.90 -1.93 6.35
C ASN A 113 -9.31 -2.35 7.77
N PRO A 114 -8.51 -2.00 8.80
CA PRO A 114 -8.75 -2.45 10.18
C PRO A 114 -10.10 -1.98 10.74
N ALA A 115 -10.56 -0.79 10.35
CA ALA A 115 -11.88 -0.28 10.76
C ALA A 115 -13.02 -1.17 10.23
N ALA A 116 -12.94 -1.59 8.96
CA ALA A 116 -13.92 -2.49 8.36
C ALA A 116 -13.88 -3.87 9.03
N TYR A 117 -12.68 -4.38 9.32
CA TYR A 117 -12.50 -5.64 10.05
C TYR A 117 -13.18 -5.62 11.43
N VAL A 118 -12.92 -4.59 12.24
CA VAL A 118 -13.53 -4.45 13.57
C VAL A 118 -15.05 -4.35 13.47
N ALA A 119 -15.57 -3.54 12.53
CA ALA A 119 -17.01 -3.39 12.33
C ALA A 119 -17.67 -4.72 11.96
N MET A 120 -17.09 -5.49 11.03
CA MET A 120 -17.62 -6.80 10.65
C MET A 120 -17.60 -7.80 11.81
N THR A 121 -16.50 -7.87 12.58
CA THR A 121 -16.41 -8.77 13.74
C THR A 121 -17.43 -8.42 14.81
N LEU A 122 -17.65 -7.12 15.06
CA LEU A 122 -18.66 -6.66 16.02
C LEU A 122 -20.08 -7.03 15.58
N VAL A 123 -20.43 -6.82 14.31
CA VAL A 123 -21.72 -7.23 13.75
C VAL A 123 -21.90 -8.74 13.88
N MET A 124 -20.87 -9.53 13.60
CA MET A 124 -20.95 -11.00 13.68
C MET A 124 -21.13 -11.48 15.12
N ALA A 125 -20.45 -10.85 16.09
CA ALA A 125 -20.63 -11.13 17.51
C ALA A 125 -22.04 -10.77 18.00
N LEU A 126 -22.60 -9.64 17.55
CA LEU A 126 -23.98 -9.24 17.86
C LEU A 126 -24.99 -10.23 17.29
N CYS A 127 -24.85 -10.61 16.02
CA CYS A 127 -25.72 -11.61 15.38
C CYS A 127 -25.68 -12.95 16.13
N LEU A 128 -24.49 -13.40 16.53
CA LEU A 128 -24.32 -14.62 17.30
C LEU A 128 -24.99 -14.52 18.67
N GLY A 129 -24.76 -13.42 19.40
CA GLY A 129 -25.39 -13.18 20.70
C GLY A 129 -26.91 -13.14 20.63
N LEU A 130 -27.47 -12.49 19.61
CA LEU A 130 -28.92 -12.44 19.35
C LEU A 130 -29.48 -13.82 19.01
N ALA A 131 -28.79 -14.59 18.16
CA ALA A 131 -29.21 -15.94 17.80
C ALA A 131 -29.21 -16.87 19.02
N THR A 132 -28.15 -16.85 19.84
CA THR A 132 -28.08 -17.64 21.07
C THR A 132 -29.16 -17.24 22.07
N THR A 133 -29.39 -15.94 22.26
CA THR A 133 -30.44 -15.44 23.17
C THR A 133 -31.83 -15.86 22.68
N SER A 134 -32.09 -15.78 21.37
CA SER A 134 -33.35 -16.21 20.76
C SER A 134 -33.58 -17.71 20.96
N LEU A 135 -32.55 -18.53 20.75
CA LEU A 135 -32.61 -19.98 20.95
C LEU A 135 -32.93 -20.34 22.41
N VAL A 136 -32.23 -19.74 23.38
CA VAL A 136 -32.48 -19.97 24.81
C VAL A 136 -33.90 -19.56 25.20
N ARG A 137 -34.38 -18.41 24.70
CA ARG A 137 -35.76 -17.95 24.95
C ARG A 137 -36.81 -18.91 24.39
N GLN A 138 -36.61 -19.47 23.20
CA GLN A 138 -37.54 -20.43 22.59
C GLN A 138 -37.57 -21.77 23.33
N LEU A 139 -36.42 -22.26 23.80
CA LEU A 139 -36.35 -23.52 24.56
C LEU A 139 -36.95 -23.37 25.96
N GLY A 140 -36.67 -22.25 26.66
CA GLY A 140 -37.25 -21.97 27.98
C GLY A 140 -38.78 -21.83 27.96
N ARG A 141 -39.35 -21.29 26.87
CA ARG A 141 -40.80 -21.17 26.68
C ARG A 141 -41.54 -22.48 26.37
N ARG A 142 -40.82 -23.54 25.96
CA ARG A 142 -41.41 -24.85 25.65
C ARG A 142 -41.39 -25.84 26.82
N ASN A 143 -40.65 -25.53 27.87
CA ASN A 143 -40.49 -26.38 29.05
C ASN A 143 -41.25 -25.86 30.29
N SER A 144 -42.13 -24.89 30.08
CA SER A 144 -43.17 -24.40 31.00
C SER A 144 -44.53 -24.76 30.41
#